data_AF-A0A5S3YLU3-F1
#
_entry.id   AF-A0A5S3YLU3-F1
#
_cell.length_a   1.000
_cell.length_b   1.000
_cell.length_c   1.000
_cell.angle_alpha   90.00
_cell.angle_beta   90.00
_cell.angle_gamma   90.00
#
_symmetry.space_group_name_H-M   'P 1'
#
loop_
_entity.id
_entity.type
_entity.pdbx_description
1 polymer ?
#
loop_
_entity_poly.entity_id
_entity_poly.type
_entity_poly.pdbx_seq_one_letter_code
_entity_poly.pdbx_strand_id
1 'polypeptide(L)'
;EESLASIEGDVIPGELVFKLYDTYGFPADLTADVARERFMTIDERGFQECMEVQRKKAQQAGKFGADYNEQLKSEKSTDFKGYDTEHYTGTVIELFFEGQAVNVLEDGQEGIVVLDRTPF
;
A
#
# COMPACT_ATOMS: atom_id res chain seq x y z
N GLU A 1 -27.36 3.50 12.21
CA GLU A 1 -27.93 4.76 12.74
C GLU A 1 -27.29 5.22 14.06
N GLU A 2 -26.35 4.50 14.68
CA GLU A 2 -25.85 4.86 16.04
C GLU A 2 -24.77 5.95 16.11
N SER A 3 -24.00 6.21 15.05
CA SER A 3 -22.78 7.03 15.19
C SER A 3 -23.00 8.54 15.27
N LEU A 4 -24.18 9.05 14.91
CA LEU A 4 -24.53 10.47 14.98
C LEU A 4 -25.24 10.87 16.28
N ALA A 5 -25.79 9.88 17.02
CA ALA A 5 -26.62 10.14 18.19
C ALA A 5 -25.83 10.34 19.51
N SER A 6 -24.53 10.07 19.50
CA SER A 6 -23.65 10.17 20.68
C SER A 6 -22.57 11.24 20.57
N ILE A 7 -22.68 12.17 19.61
CA ILE A 7 -21.72 13.27 19.48
C ILE A 7 -21.99 14.28 20.59
N GLU A 8 -21.18 14.24 21.63
CA GLU A 8 -21.13 15.27 22.67
C GLU A 8 -20.34 16.48 22.15
N GLY A 9 -21.01 17.39 21.44
CA GLY A 9 -20.43 18.67 21.02
C GLY A 9 -20.99 19.20 19.68
N ASP A 10 -20.70 20.46 19.36
CA ASP A 10 -21.16 21.12 18.13
C ASP A 10 -20.30 20.79 16.90
N VAL A 11 -19.40 19.80 16.98
CA VAL A 11 -18.46 19.45 15.91
C VAL A 11 -18.46 17.95 15.65
N ILE A 12 -18.73 17.55 14.41
CA ILE A 12 -18.63 16.18 13.93
C ILE A 12 -17.14 15.85 13.68
N PRO A 13 -16.58 14.81 14.34
CA PRO A 13 -15.18 14.44 14.15
C PRO A 13 -14.85 14.09 12.70
N GLY A 14 -13.68 14.52 12.23
CA GLY A 14 -13.24 14.29 10.85
C GLY A 14 -13.11 12.80 10.49
N GLU A 15 -12.79 11.94 11.46
CA GLU A 15 -12.78 10.48 11.30
C GLU A 15 -14.17 9.92 10.96
N LEU A 16 -15.23 10.50 11.53
CA LEU A 16 -16.61 10.08 11.25
C LEU A 16 -17.02 10.49 9.83
N VAL A 17 -16.69 11.73 9.45
CA VAL A 17 -16.91 12.24 8.08
C VAL A 17 -16.14 11.38 7.07
N PHE A 18 -14.90 11.02 7.39
CA PHE A 18 -14.08 10.14 6.58
C PHE A 18 -14.72 8.76 6.42
N LYS A 19 -15.26 8.17 7.49
CA LYS A 19 -15.97 6.88 7.41
C LYS A 19 -17.23 6.95 6.55
N LEU A 20 -18.00 8.03 6.66
CA LEU A 20 -19.17 8.26 5.80
C LEU A 20 -18.78 8.36 4.33
N TYR A 21 -17.67 9.04 4.03
CA TYR A 21 -17.13 9.16 2.69
C TYR A 21 -16.56 7.83 2.14
N ASP A 22 -15.64 7.20 2.86
CA ASP A 22 -14.88 6.02 2.40
C ASP A 22 -15.70 4.73 2.41
N THR A 23 -16.50 4.49 3.45
CA THR A 23 -17.26 3.25 3.61
C THR A 23 -18.66 3.32 3.00
N TYR A 24 -19.32 4.47 3.13
CA TYR A 24 -20.73 4.63 2.73
C TYR A 24 -20.92 5.50 1.48
N GLY A 25 -19.85 6.08 0.93
CA GLY A 25 -19.90 6.90 -0.28
C GLY A 25 -20.62 8.25 -0.09
N PHE A 26 -20.79 8.70 1.15
CA PHE A 26 -21.52 9.92 1.46
C PHE A 26 -20.59 11.14 1.33
N PRO A 27 -20.93 12.16 0.53
CA PRO A 27 -20.05 13.32 0.33
C PRO A 27 -19.82 14.09 1.63
N ALA A 28 -18.61 14.63 1.81
CA ALA A 28 -18.30 15.53 2.91
C ALA A 28 -19.21 16.79 2.88
N ASP A 29 -19.54 17.29 1.69
CA ASP A 29 -20.44 18.43 1.49
C ASP A 29 -21.85 18.15 2.06
N LEU A 30 -22.40 16.96 1.77
CA LEU A 30 -23.72 16.58 2.28
C LEU A 30 -23.68 16.36 3.80
N THR A 31 -22.56 15.86 4.32
CA THR A 31 -22.36 15.73 5.77
C THR A 31 -22.31 17.11 6.45
N ALA A 32 -21.68 18.09 5.81
CA ALA A 32 -21.65 19.48 6.28
C ALA A 32 -23.03 20.14 6.24
N ASP A 33 -23.84 19.86 5.23
CA ASP A 33 -25.21 20.37 5.13
C ASP A 33 -26.10 19.78 6.23
N VAL A 34 -26.03 18.47 6.47
CA VAL A 34 -26.77 17.80 7.57
C VAL A 34 -26.30 18.27 8.94
N ALA A 35 -25.00 18.54 9.11
CA ALA A 35 -24.46 19.12 10.33
C ALA A 35 -25.04 20.52 10.57
N ARG A 36 -25.08 21.37 9.53
CA ARG A 36 -25.60 22.74 9.59
C ARG A 36 -27.08 22.78 9.97
N GLU A 37 -27.89 21.85 9.46
CA GLU A 37 -29.30 21.71 9.85
C GLU A 37 -29.48 21.39 11.35
N ARG A 38 -28.48 20.79 11.98
CA ARG A 38 -28.45 20.45 13.41
C ARG A 38 -27.65 21.44 14.26
N PHE A 39 -27.29 22.60 13.70
CA PHE A 39 -26.42 23.60 14.35
C PHE A 39 -25.02 23.08 14.71
N MET A 40 -24.54 22.06 14.00
CA MET A 40 -23.21 21.48 14.15
C MET A 40 -22.30 21.87 12.98
N THR A 41 -21.00 21.75 13.17
CA THR A 41 -19.96 21.92 12.13
C THR A 41 -19.20 20.60 11.93
N ILE A 42 -18.40 20.49 10.87
CA ILE A 42 -17.55 19.32 10.64
C ILE A 42 -16.08 19.67 10.89
N ASP A 43 -15.30 18.73 11.39
CA ASP A 43 -13.84 18.88 11.48
C ASP A 43 -13.18 18.55 10.14
N GLU A 44 -13.08 19.56 9.27
CA GLU A 44 -12.43 19.47 7.95
C GLU A 44 -10.96 19.09 8.06
N ARG A 45 -10.26 19.55 9.11
CA ARG A 45 -8.84 19.25 9.30
C ARG A 45 -8.63 17.78 9.61
N GLY A 46 -9.40 17.21 10.53
CA GLY A 46 -9.36 15.78 10.84
C GLY A 46 -9.72 14.91 9.63
N PHE A 47 -10.68 15.34 8.80
CA PHE A 47 -11.02 14.66 7.55
C PHE A 47 -9.83 14.64 6.57
N GLN A 48 -9.19 15.79 6.38
CA GLN A 48 -8.04 15.92 5.49
C GLN A 48 -6.84 15.09 5.97
N GLU A 49 -6.58 15.05 7.28
CA GLU A 49 -5.55 14.20 7.88
C GLU A 49 -5.82 12.70 7.59
N CYS A 50 -7.07 12.25 7.71
CA CYS A 50 -7.46 10.87 7.37
C CYS A 50 -7.26 10.55 5.89
N MET A 51 -7.63 11.48 4.99
CA MET A 51 -7.40 11.36 3.54
C MET A 51 -5.91 11.25 3.20
N GLU A 52 -5.04 12.02 3.86
CA GLU A 52 -3.60 11.92 3.67
C GLU A 52 -3.03 10.58 4.15
N VAL A 53 -3.50 10.07 5.29
CA VAL A 53 -3.08 8.75 5.81
C VAL A 53 -3.48 7.64 4.84
N GLN A 54 -4.72 7.67 4.32
CA GLN A 54 -5.18 6.69 3.33
C GLN A 54 -4.37 6.78 2.04
N ARG A 55 -4.10 8.00 1.55
CA ARG A 55 -3.25 8.22 0.36
C ARG A 55 -1.84 7.68 0.56
N LYS A 56 -1.22 7.93 1.71
CA LYS A 56 0.12 7.39 2.06
C LYS A 56 0.10 5.87 2.14
N LYS A 57 -0.93 5.28 2.75
CA LYS A 57 -1.11 3.81 2.79
C LYS A 57 -1.27 3.22 1.38
N ALA A 58 -2.04 3.85 0.51
CA ALA A 58 -2.18 3.42 -0.88
C ALA A 58 -0.86 3.53 -1.66
N GLN A 59 -0.08 4.60 -1.43
CA GLN A 59 1.25 4.74 -2.01
C GLN A 59 2.25 3.68 -1.50
N GLN A 60 2.19 3.33 -0.21
CA GLN A 60 3.00 2.26 0.38
C GLN A 60 2.58 0.88 -0.13
N ALA A 61 1.28 0.62 -0.26
CA ALA A 61 0.77 -0.62 -0.86
C ALA A 61 1.14 -0.72 -2.36
N GLY A 62 1.24 0.40 -3.07
CA GLY A 62 1.73 0.46 -4.45
C GLY A 62 3.24 0.22 -4.61
N LYS A 63 4.01 0.21 -3.51
CA LYS A 63 5.45 -0.15 -3.51
C LYS A 63 5.70 -1.67 -3.50
N PHE A 64 4.70 -2.49 -3.80
CA PHE A 64 4.83 -3.96 -3.84
C PHE A 64 5.88 -4.50 -4.85
N GLY A 65 6.58 -3.65 -5.58
CA GLY A 65 7.77 -4.01 -6.39
C GLY A 65 8.88 -2.96 -6.43
N ALA A 66 8.81 -1.87 -5.66
CA ALA A 66 9.76 -0.76 -5.76
C ALA A 66 11.04 -1.00 -4.94
N ASP A 67 10.93 -1.58 -3.74
CA ASP A 67 12.10 -1.73 -2.86
C ASP A 67 13.14 -2.74 -3.37
N TYR A 68 12.71 -3.77 -4.14
CA TYR A 68 13.64 -4.71 -4.78
C TYR A 68 14.43 -4.05 -5.93
N ASN A 69 13.77 -3.23 -6.76
CA ASN A 69 14.37 -2.64 -7.96
C ASN A 69 15.35 -1.49 -7.64
N GLU A 70 15.20 -0.79 -6.51
CA GLU A 70 16.14 0.30 -6.15
C GLU A 70 17.52 -0.24 -5.71
N GLN A 71 17.60 -1.47 -5.21
CA GLN A 71 18.84 -2.09 -4.74
C GLN A 71 19.44 -3.10 -5.74
N LEU A 72 18.60 -3.80 -6.51
CA LEU A 72 19.05 -4.75 -7.53
C LEU A 72 19.24 -4.09 -8.89
N LYS A 73 20.46 -3.64 -9.17
CA LYS A 73 20.87 -3.26 -10.53
C LYS A 73 21.40 -4.48 -11.27
N SER A 74 20.52 -5.40 -11.64
CA SER A 74 20.86 -6.45 -12.59
C SER A 74 20.68 -5.93 -14.02
N GLU A 75 21.67 -6.13 -14.89
CA GLU A 75 21.52 -5.91 -16.34
C GLU A 75 20.96 -7.15 -17.06
N LYS A 76 20.67 -8.22 -16.31
CA LYS A 76 20.17 -9.48 -16.85
C LYS A 76 18.65 -9.50 -16.82
N SER A 77 18.07 -10.20 -17.79
CA SER A 77 16.63 -10.44 -17.87
C SER A 77 16.31 -11.88 -17.49
N THR A 78 15.20 -12.06 -16.77
CA THR A 78 14.63 -13.36 -16.41
C THR A 78 13.37 -13.63 -17.24
N ASP A 79 13.31 -14.77 -17.92
CA ASP A 79 12.14 -15.21 -18.65
C ASP A 79 11.10 -15.82 -17.69
N PHE A 80 10.02 -15.08 -17.43
CA PHE A 80 8.92 -15.59 -16.60
C PHE A 80 8.11 -16.67 -17.32
N LYS A 81 7.98 -17.85 -16.69
CA LYS A 81 7.26 -19.04 -17.20
C LYS A 81 6.04 -19.43 -16.37
N GLY A 82 5.66 -18.61 -15.39
CA GLY A 82 4.60 -18.96 -14.43
C GLY A 82 3.19 -19.00 -15.01
N TYR A 83 2.98 -18.45 -16.22
CA TYR A 83 1.71 -18.60 -16.94
C TYR A 83 1.54 -19.97 -17.58
N ASP A 84 2.65 -20.66 -17.90
CA ASP A 84 2.64 -21.93 -18.63
C ASP A 84 2.87 -23.13 -17.70
N THR A 85 3.72 -22.97 -16.68
CA THR A 85 4.21 -24.08 -15.85
C THR A 85 4.40 -23.64 -14.40
N GLU A 86 4.14 -24.55 -13.46
CA GLU A 86 4.45 -24.36 -12.03
C GLU A 86 5.88 -24.80 -11.66
N HIS A 87 6.51 -25.61 -12.52
CA HIS A 87 7.84 -26.16 -12.31
C HIS A 87 8.71 -25.93 -13.55
N TYR A 88 9.93 -25.41 -13.35
CA TYR A 88 10.86 -25.18 -14.44
C TYR A 88 12.31 -25.34 -13.97
N THR A 89 13.22 -25.80 -14.85
CA THR A 89 14.67 -25.82 -14.59
C THR A 89 15.32 -24.52 -15.09
N GLY A 90 15.77 -23.68 -14.17
CA GLY A 90 16.50 -22.44 -14.47
C GLY A 90 17.99 -22.57 -14.17
N THR A 91 18.80 -21.73 -14.80
CA THR A 91 20.23 -21.54 -14.50
C THR A 91 20.41 -20.28 -13.68
N VAL A 92 21.22 -20.36 -12.63
CA VAL A 92 21.63 -19.19 -11.84
C VAL A 92 22.55 -18.33 -12.69
N ILE A 93 22.13 -17.08 -12.93
CA ILE A 93 22.91 -16.12 -13.72
C ILE A 93 23.56 -15.03 -12.87
N GLU A 94 22.96 -14.69 -11.71
CA GLU A 94 23.53 -13.75 -10.74
C GLU A 94 23.11 -14.10 -9.32
N LEU A 95 23.96 -13.72 -8.36
CA LEU A 95 23.69 -13.81 -6.92
C LEU A 95 23.97 -12.46 -6.27
N PHE A 96 23.15 -12.07 -5.30
CA PHE A 96 23.37 -10.87 -4.49
C PHE A 96 23.35 -11.18 -3.00
N PHE A 97 24.28 -10.58 -2.25
CA PHE A 97 24.32 -10.57 -0.80
C PHE A 97 24.40 -9.11 -0.33
N GLU A 98 23.49 -8.69 0.56
CA GLU A 98 23.40 -7.30 1.04
C GLU A 98 23.41 -6.24 -0.09
N GLY A 99 22.76 -6.55 -1.22
CA GLY A 99 22.68 -5.66 -2.40
C GLY A 99 23.94 -5.62 -3.27
N GLN A 100 24.96 -6.43 -2.99
CA GLN A 100 26.18 -6.55 -3.81
C GLN A 100 26.21 -7.86 -4.59
N ALA A 101 26.64 -7.80 -5.85
CA ALA A 101 26.81 -9.00 -6.67
C ALA A 101 27.95 -9.87 -6.13
N VAL A 102 27.66 -11.16 -5.91
CA VAL A 102 28.60 -12.16 -5.37
C VAL A 102 28.63 -13.39 -6.28
N ASN A 103 29.68 -14.20 -6.18
CA ASN A 103 29.78 -15.46 -6.91
C ASN A 103 29.31 -16.67 -6.07
N VAL A 104 29.20 -16.51 -4.76
CA VAL A 104 28.88 -17.58 -3.80
C VAL A 104 28.03 -16.99 -2.68
N LEU A 105 27.02 -17.74 -2.24
CA LEU A 105 26.30 -17.52 -0.99
C LEU A 105 26.64 -18.67 -0.03
N GLU A 106 26.99 -18.33 1.20
CA GLU A 106 27.29 -19.30 2.26
C GLU A 106 26.01 -19.74 3.00
N ASP A 107 26.09 -20.89 3.68
CA ASP A 107 24.99 -21.39 4.50
C ASP A 107 24.62 -20.35 5.59
N GLY A 108 23.32 -20.10 5.73
CA GLY A 108 22.78 -19.09 6.64
C GLY A 108 22.80 -17.64 6.12
N GLN A 109 23.29 -17.38 4.91
CA GLN A 109 23.18 -16.05 4.30
C GLN A 109 21.83 -15.85 3.61
N GLU A 110 21.17 -14.73 3.93
CA GLU A 110 20.03 -14.25 3.16
C GLU A 110 20.55 -13.53 1.91
N GLY A 111 20.20 -14.05 0.74
CA GLY A 111 20.65 -13.53 -0.55
C GLY A 111 19.57 -13.61 -1.60
N ILE A 112 19.82 -12.96 -2.73
CA ILE A 112 18.92 -12.92 -3.87
C ILE A 112 19.54 -13.73 -5.00
N VAL A 113 18.76 -14.63 -5.59
CA VAL A 113 19.18 -15.48 -6.71
C VAL A 113 18.43 -15.04 -7.96
N VAL A 114 19.17 -14.68 -9.00
CA VAL A 114 18.59 -14.34 -10.30
C VAL A 114 18.76 -15.54 -11.24
N LEU A 115 17.65 -15.98 -11.82
CA LEU A 115 17.61 -17.10 -12.76
C LEU A 115 17.38 -16.59 -14.19
N ASP A 116 17.86 -17.32 -15.19
CA ASP A 116 17.57 -17.00 -16.61
C ASP A 116 16.08 -17.20 -16.94
N ARG A 117 15.41 -18.11 -16.23
CA ARG A 117 13.99 -18.42 -16.38
C ARG A 117 13.42 -19.04 -15.12
N THR A 118 12.17 -18.71 -14.80
CA THR A 118 11.52 -19.20 -13.58
C THR A 118 10.00 -19.04 -13.66
N PRO A 119 9.22 -19.94 -13.03
CA PRO A 119 7.78 -19.76 -12.88
C PRO A 119 7.39 -18.81 -11.73
N PHE A 120 8.38 -18.41 -10.91
CA PHE A 120 8.31 -17.39 -9.86
C PHE A 120 8.81 -16.05 -10.36
#